data_AF-A0A624K2H2-F1
#
_entry.id   AF-A0A624K2H2-F1
#
_cell.length_a   1.000
_cell.length_b   1.000
_cell.length_c   1.000
_cell.angle_alpha   90.00
_cell.angle_beta   90.00
_cell.angle_gamma   90.00
#
_symmetry.space_group_name_H-M   'P 1'
#
loop_
_entity.id
_entity.type
_entity.pdbx_description
1 polymer ?
#
loop_
_entity_poly.entity_id
_entity_poly.type
_entity_poly.pdbx_seq_one_letter_code
_entity_poly.pdbx_strand_id
1 'polypeptide(L)'
;DASPLDAICKVDFINETYGLKGDECSWHKRYTIISLIDTYSGVASFYLGFSEDSLSIARAIAKYISTYGVPKCIHSDNGKAFLSKNVKALLERLNIDYKAMPAYSGWSKPYVENKFKDLQNSLTANLVGYIGSNVKERQAIEFFYSKKERRLKKGYKTNQRRLKTLEYMRECIDDYSAYFMNNKWLDRLGATPKESFEAKIEDAISIDELSLSMYLGGELKLRKVLNKGLSLNGTLFYNPKLYTHEEVFVCENLNNQNEIFCFDKQKELICVANNLDLELGVSIEEAKVARKLVNRAIKANKDKIDEQRMILEKNMEKYLALGKEKLEKVKSPKTKASNNAKKELEFSKALVSNGDFEHLSTKVIKDTKCKIPKW
;
A
#
# COMPACT_ATOMS: atom_id res chain seq x y z
N ASP A 1 0.70 -16.18 -7.91
CA ASP A 1 1.77 -16.54 -8.86
C ASP A 1 1.96 -15.36 -9.81
N ALA A 2 3.06 -15.30 -10.57
CA ALA A 2 3.29 -14.25 -11.54
C ALA A 2 3.67 -14.83 -12.89
N SER A 3 3.17 -14.24 -13.97
CA SER A 3 3.48 -14.71 -15.32
C SER A 3 3.42 -13.58 -16.34
N PRO A 4 4.19 -13.66 -17.43
CA PRO A 4 4.08 -12.68 -18.52
C PRO A 4 2.69 -12.73 -19.18
N LEU A 5 2.10 -11.56 -19.45
CA LEU A 5 0.83 -11.44 -20.16
C LEU A 5 1.01 -11.85 -21.63
N ASP A 6 0.14 -12.66 -22.21
CA ASP A 6 0.21 -13.05 -23.64
C ASP A 6 -0.19 -11.95 -24.63
N ALA A 7 -0.22 -10.70 -24.17
CA ALA A 7 -0.48 -9.53 -24.99
C ALA A 7 0.59 -8.45 -24.78
N ILE A 8 0.86 -7.70 -25.85
CA ILE A 8 1.67 -6.50 -25.82
C ILE A 8 0.77 -5.29 -25.76
N CYS A 9 1.13 -4.36 -24.89
CA CYS A 9 0.41 -3.12 -24.67
C CYS A 9 1.24 -1.93 -25.16
N LYS A 10 0.54 -0.85 -25.48
CA LYS A 10 1.13 0.47 -25.71
C LYS A 10 1.49 1.11 -24.37
N VAL A 11 2.59 1.85 -24.33
CA VAL A 11 3.04 2.60 -23.15
C VAL A 11 2.89 4.09 -23.44
N ASP A 12 1.80 4.69 -22.96
CA ASP A 12 1.46 6.09 -23.24
C ASP A 12 1.83 7.05 -22.11
N PHE A 13 1.79 6.61 -20.85
CA PHE A 13 2.04 7.49 -19.69
C PHE A 13 3.41 8.19 -19.75
N ILE A 14 4.45 7.55 -20.30
CA ILE A 14 5.78 8.17 -20.45
C ILE A 14 5.69 9.35 -21.42
N ASN A 15 4.98 9.19 -22.52
CA ASN A 15 4.86 10.24 -23.52
C ASN A 15 4.03 11.41 -23.00
N GLU A 16 2.95 11.11 -22.27
CA GLU A 16 2.10 12.12 -21.65
C GLU A 16 2.86 12.88 -20.55
N THR A 17 3.57 12.16 -19.67
CA THR A 17 4.32 12.76 -18.55
C THR A 17 5.42 13.70 -19.02
N TYR A 18 6.11 13.35 -20.10
CA TYR A 18 7.26 14.11 -20.61
C TYR A 18 6.98 14.90 -21.91
N GLY A 19 5.71 14.98 -22.35
CA GLY A 19 5.32 15.73 -23.54
C GLY A 19 5.94 15.24 -24.85
N LEU A 20 6.31 13.96 -24.93
CA LEU A 20 7.00 13.39 -26.09
C LEU A 20 6.02 13.16 -27.25
N LYS A 21 6.40 13.56 -28.48
CA LYS A 21 5.55 13.47 -29.69
C LYS A 21 6.27 12.76 -30.85
N GLY A 22 5.51 12.10 -31.72
CA GLY A 22 5.98 11.46 -32.95
C GLY A 22 6.10 9.93 -32.88
N ASP A 23 6.41 9.31 -34.02
CA ASP A 23 6.53 7.85 -34.19
C ASP A 23 7.59 7.20 -33.27
N GLU A 24 8.60 7.96 -32.85
CA GLU A 24 9.70 7.50 -31.99
C GLU A 24 9.30 7.31 -30.51
N CYS A 25 8.06 7.69 -30.17
CA CYS A 25 7.54 7.64 -28.80
C CYS A 25 6.61 6.43 -28.55
N SER A 26 6.45 5.54 -29.52
CA SER A 26 5.54 4.39 -29.40
C SER A 26 6.23 3.19 -28.75
N TRP A 27 6.32 3.25 -27.42
CA TRP A 27 6.92 2.19 -26.61
C TRP A 27 5.94 1.02 -26.43
N HIS A 28 6.42 -0.19 -26.67
CA HIS A 28 5.63 -1.41 -26.49
C HIS A 28 6.16 -2.21 -25.30
N LYS A 29 5.25 -2.69 -24.44
CA LYS A 29 5.62 -3.52 -23.29
C LYS A 29 4.71 -4.73 -23.13
N ARG A 30 5.34 -5.87 -22.82
CA ARG A 30 4.67 -7.06 -22.29
C ARG A 30 4.69 -6.94 -20.78
N TYR A 31 3.53 -6.77 -20.18
CA TYR A 31 3.37 -6.62 -18.74
C TYR A 31 3.37 -7.99 -18.03
N THR A 32 3.53 -7.99 -16.71
CA THR A 32 3.45 -9.19 -15.87
C THR A 32 2.15 -9.16 -15.10
N ILE A 33 1.41 -10.26 -15.13
CA ILE A 33 0.18 -10.42 -14.36
C ILE A 33 0.48 -11.26 -13.13
N ILE A 34 0.01 -10.77 -11.99
CA ILE A 34 0.14 -11.41 -10.69
C ILE A 34 -1.25 -11.86 -10.27
N SER A 35 -1.37 -13.14 -9.92
CA SER A 35 -2.62 -13.77 -9.52
C SER A 35 -2.64 -14.07 -8.02
N LEU A 36 -3.76 -13.72 -7.38
CA LEU A 36 -4.12 -14.16 -6.04
C LEU A 36 -5.45 -14.90 -6.14
N ILE A 37 -5.49 -16.11 -5.58
CA ILE A 37 -6.68 -16.96 -5.61
C ILE A 37 -6.96 -17.45 -4.20
N ASP A 38 -8.19 -17.25 -3.75
CA ASP A 38 -8.63 -17.86 -2.51
C ASP A 38 -8.80 -19.37 -2.69
N THR A 39 -8.11 -20.16 -1.88
CA THR A 39 -8.16 -21.63 -2.00
C THR A 39 -9.51 -22.21 -1.58
N TYR A 40 -10.20 -21.53 -0.66
CA TYR A 40 -11.53 -21.92 -0.20
C TYR A 40 -12.58 -21.64 -1.27
N SER A 41 -12.87 -20.37 -1.55
CA SER A 41 -13.94 -19.97 -2.47
C SER A 41 -13.53 -20.04 -3.94
N GLY A 42 -12.24 -19.99 -4.26
CA GLY A 42 -11.79 -19.96 -5.65
C GLY A 42 -11.96 -18.60 -6.33
N VAL A 43 -12.29 -17.53 -5.60
CA VAL A 43 -12.30 -16.17 -6.18
C VAL A 43 -10.90 -15.81 -6.63
N ALA A 44 -10.81 -15.25 -7.83
CA ALA A 44 -9.55 -14.85 -8.43
C ALA A 44 -9.48 -13.32 -8.49
N SER A 45 -8.31 -12.79 -8.13
CA SER A 45 -7.91 -11.40 -8.33
C SER A 45 -6.61 -11.37 -9.10
N PHE A 46 -6.55 -10.47 -10.08
CA PHE A 46 -5.38 -10.31 -10.94
C PHE A 46 -4.87 -8.88 -10.87
N TYR A 47 -3.56 -8.69 -10.92
CA TYR A 47 -2.95 -7.38 -10.99
C TYR A 47 -1.92 -7.33 -12.11
N LEU A 48 -2.05 -6.34 -12.99
CA LEU A 48 -1.12 -6.14 -14.09
C LEU A 48 -0.03 -5.13 -13.67
N GLY A 49 1.18 -5.64 -13.45
CA GLY A 49 2.37 -4.90 -13.04
C GLY A 49 3.40 -4.74 -14.16
N PHE A 50 4.32 -3.80 -13.97
CA PHE A 50 5.44 -3.55 -14.91
C PHE A 50 6.40 -4.72 -15.02
N SER A 51 6.54 -5.49 -13.96
CA SER A 51 7.41 -6.65 -13.81
C SER A 51 6.98 -7.46 -12.59
N GLU A 52 7.55 -8.63 -12.41
CA GLU A 52 7.47 -9.37 -11.15
C GLU A 52 8.43 -8.79 -10.11
N ASP A 53 8.06 -7.66 -9.53
CA ASP A 53 8.84 -7.00 -8.48
C ASP A 53 8.05 -6.87 -7.17
N SER A 54 8.77 -6.56 -6.09
CA SER A 54 8.19 -6.41 -4.75
C SER A 54 7.04 -5.40 -4.71
N LEU A 55 7.14 -4.32 -5.49
CA LEU A 55 6.12 -3.30 -5.62
C LEU A 55 4.85 -3.82 -6.31
N SER A 56 4.99 -4.54 -7.42
CA SER A 56 3.84 -5.13 -8.12
C SER A 56 3.15 -6.19 -7.25
N ILE A 57 3.90 -6.98 -6.49
CA ILE A 57 3.33 -7.94 -5.53
C ILE A 57 2.58 -7.22 -4.42
N ALA A 58 3.18 -6.18 -3.82
CA ALA A 58 2.53 -5.40 -2.77
C ALA A 58 1.21 -4.79 -3.26
N ARG A 59 1.19 -4.24 -4.48
CA ARG A 59 -0.03 -3.70 -5.12
C ARG A 59 -1.06 -4.79 -5.44
N ALA A 60 -0.63 -5.97 -5.87
CA ALA A 60 -1.52 -7.10 -6.10
C ALA A 60 -2.20 -7.56 -4.80
N ILE A 61 -1.44 -7.66 -3.70
CA ILE A 61 -1.96 -7.97 -2.37
C ILE A 61 -2.93 -6.87 -1.91
N ALA A 62 -2.57 -5.60 -2.05
CA ALA A 62 -3.46 -4.51 -1.65
C ALA A 62 -4.77 -4.52 -2.43
N LYS A 63 -4.73 -4.71 -3.75
CA LYS A 63 -5.94 -4.86 -4.56
C LYS A 63 -6.82 -6.01 -4.07
N TYR A 64 -6.23 -7.16 -3.76
CA TYR A 64 -6.97 -8.28 -3.19
C TYR A 64 -7.63 -7.89 -1.87
N ILE A 65 -6.89 -7.25 -0.96
CA ILE A 65 -7.41 -6.84 0.36
C ILE A 65 -8.53 -5.81 0.24
N SER A 66 -8.40 -4.84 -0.66
CA SER A 66 -9.46 -3.85 -0.92
C SER A 66 -10.76 -4.48 -1.42
N THR A 67 -10.69 -5.66 -2.04
CA THR A 67 -11.85 -6.35 -2.62
C THR A 67 -12.42 -7.43 -1.70
N TYR A 68 -11.56 -8.25 -1.10
CA TYR A 68 -11.93 -9.49 -0.40
C TYR A 68 -11.49 -9.52 1.08
N GLY A 69 -10.85 -8.46 1.56
CA GLY A 69 -10.33 -8.38 2.93
C GLY A 69 -8.97 -9.05 3.12
N VAL A 70 -8.46 -8.96 4.36
CA VAL A 70 -7.13 -9.44 4.74
C VAL A 70 -7.10 -10.97 4.75
N PRO A 71 -6.25 -11.61 3.91
CA PRO A 71 -6.10 -13.05 3.94
C PRO A 71 -5.37 -13.50 5.20
N LYS A 72 -5.74 -14.65 5.77
CA LYS A 72 -5.05 -15.23 6.95
C LYS A 72 -3.63 -15.69 6.61
N CYS A 73 -3.45 -16.28 5.42
CA CYS A 73 -2.19 -16.84 4.99
C CYS A 73 -2.03 -16.74 3.47
N ILE A 74 -0.83 -16.39 3.02
CA ILE A 74 -0.45 -16.41 1.60
C ILE A 74 0.57 -17.52 1.37
N HIS A 75 0.27 -18.36 0.39
CA HIS A 75 1.17 -19.38 -0.12
C HIS A 75 1.73 -18.92 -1.46
N SER A 76 3.04 -18.78 -1.55
CA SER A 76 3.72 -18.55 -2.84
C SER A 76 4.89 -19.50 -3.00
N ASP A 77 5.41 -19.51 -4.22
CA ASP A 77 6.70 -20.09 -4.53
C ASP A 77 7.79 -19.16 -3.97
N ASN A 78 9.01 -19.69 -3.85
CA ASN A 78 10.17 -18.94 -3.35
C ASN A 78 10.70 -17.90 -4.36
N GLY A 79 9.81 -17.27 -5.12
CA GLY A 79 10.14 -16.18 -6.01
C GLY A 79 10.84 -15.04 -5.27
N LYS A 80 11.90 -14.50 -5.86
CA LYS A 80 12.75 -13.46 -5.21
C LYS A 80 11.93 -12.26 -4.74
N ALA A 81 10.88 -11.90 -5.47
CA ALA A 81 10.04 -10.75 -5.16
C ALA A 81 9.16 -10.99 -3.92
N PHE A 82 8.60 -12.20 -3.72
CA PHE A 82 7.89 -12.60 -2.50
C PHE A 82 8.82 -12.69 -1.28
N LEU A 83 10.07 -13.08 -1.50
CA LEU A 83 11.08 -13.15 -0.43
C LEU A 83 11.72 -11.79 -0.08
N SER A 84 11.36 -10.73 -0.78
CA SER A 84 11.90 -9.39 -0.53
C SER A 84 11.54 -8.88 0.87
N LYS A 85 12.44 -8.07 1.46
CA LYS A 85 12.22 -7.46 2.79
C LYS A 85 10.92 -6.65 2.85
N ASN A 86 10.61 -5.92 1.78
CA ASN A 86 9.41 -5.10 1.71
C ASN A 86 8.13 -5.94 1.75
N VAL A 87 8.06 -7.02 0.97
CA VAL A 87 6.88 -7.90 0.98
C VAL A 87 6.75 -8.62 2.32
N LYS A 88 7.85 -9.13 2.89
CA LYS A 88 7.82 -9.74 4.23
C LYS A 88 7.32 -8.76 5.30
N ALA A 89 7.87 -7.54 5.31
CA ALA A 89 7.43 -6.50 6.24
C ALA A 89 5.95 -6.11 6.02
N LEU A 90 5.48 -6.05 4.78
CA LEU A 90 4.06 -5.84 4.47
C LEU A 90 3.19 -6.93 5.09
N LEU A 91 3.54 -8.20 4.86
CA LEU A 91 2.78 -9.35 5.38
C LEU A 91 2.78 -9.38 6.90
N GLU A 92 3.93 -9.18 7.54
CA GLU A 92 4.07 -9.11 9.00
C GLU A 92 3.23 -7.98 9.60
N ARG A 93 3.26 -6.78 9.00
CA ARG A 93 2.49 -5.62 9.50
C ARG A 93 0.98 -5.78 9.33
N LEU A 94 0.55 -6.54 8.31
CA LEU A 94 -0.84 -6.91 8.10
C LEU A 94 -1.26 -8.19 8.87
N ASN A 95 -0.33 -8.80 9.61
CA ASN A 95 -0.53 -10.06 10.33
C ASN A 95 -1.00 -11.20 9.41
N ILE A 96 -0.38 -11.30 8.22
CA ILE A 96 -0.63 -12.33 7.21
C ILE A 96 0.50 -13.36 7.29
N ASP A 97 0.16 -14.62 7.54
CA ASP A 97 1.14 -15.70 7.56
C ASP A 97 1.68 -15.98 6.15
N TYR A 98 3.00 -16.03 6.01
CA TYR A 98 3.63 -16.44 4.75
C TYR A 98 4.11 -17.88 4.80
N LYS A 99 3.65 -18.71 3.86
CA LYS A 99 4.10 -20.10 3.72
C LYS A 99 4.77 -20.30 2.36
N ALA A 100 6.09 -20.39 2.40
CA ALA A 100 6.90 -20.79 1.25
C ALA A 100 6.63 -22.25 0.90
N MET A 101 6.25 -22.51 -0.36
CA MET A 101 6.18 -23.89 -0.83
C MET A 101 7.58 -24.44 -1.17
N PRO A 102 7.81 -25.75 -0.98
CA PRO A 102 9.03 -26.41 -1.44
C PRO A 102 9.21 -26.21 -2.95
N ALA A 103 10.46 -26.10 -3.41
CA ALA A 103 10.74 -26.08 -4.84
C ALA A 103 10.19 -27.34 -5.52
N TYR A 104 9.80 -27.24 -6.80
CA TYR A 104 9.26 -28.36 -7.61
C TYR A 104 7.92 -28.94 -7.14
N SER A 105 7.14 -28.18 -6.38
CA SER A 105 5.81 -28.60 -5.90
C SER A 105 4.65 -28.04 -6.74
N GLY A 106 4.81 -27.93 -8.08
CA GLY A 106 3.81 -27.32 -8.99
C GLY A 106 2.40 -27.93 -8.88
N TRP A 107 2.30 -29.23 -8.63
CA TRP A 107 1.04 -29.95 -8.33
C TRP A 107 0.28 -29.40 -7.12
N SER A 108 0.92 -28.59 -6.27
CA SER A 108 0.33 -28.00 -5.08
C SER A 108 -0.48 -26.73 -5.36
N LYS A 109 -0.48 -26.24 -6.62
CA LYS A 109 -1.22 -25.01 -7.00
C LYS A 109 -2.04 -25.16 -8.30
N PRO A 110 -2.83 -26.23 -8.47
CA PRO A 110 -3.58 -26.47 -9.71
C PRO A 110 -4.56 -25.33 -10.03
N TYR A 111 -5.10 -24.67 -9.00
CA TYR A 111 -6.06 -23.58 -9.17
C TYR A 111 -5.45 -22.35 -9.84
N VAL A 112 -4.19 -22.03 -9.53
CA VAL A 112 -3.55 -20.81 -10.03
C VAL A 112 -3.19 -20.94 -11.50
N GLU A 113 -2.56 -22.05 -11.86
CA GLU A 113 -2.19 -22.32 -13.25
C GLU A 113 -3.42 -22.46 -14.16
N ASN A 114 -4.47 -23.16 -13.71
CA ASN A 114 -5.69 -23.33 -14.49
C ASN A 114 -6.44 -22.02 -14.69
N LYS A 115 -6.65 -21.23 -13.62
CA LYS A 115 -7.36 -19.94 -13.72
C LYS A 115 -6.56 -18.95 -14.57
N PHE A 116 -5.23 -18.99 -14.47
CA PHE A 116 -4.37 -18.16 -15.31
C PHE A 116 -4.49 -18.52 -16.79
N LYS A 117 -4.40 -19.81 -17.12
CA LYS A 117 -4.58 -20.31 -18.49
C LYS A 117 -5.96 -19.99 -19.03
N ASP A 118 -7.01 -20.15 -18.21
CA ASP A 118 -8.39 -19.78 -18.56
C ASP A 118 -8.50 -18.30 -18.93
N LEU A 119 -7.91 -17.41 -18.11
CA LEU A 119 -7.89 -15.97 -18.38
C LEU A 119 -7.16 -15.65 -19.70
N GLN A 120 -5.98 -16.21 -19.93
CA GLN A 120 -5.21 -15.89 -21.13
C GLN A 120 -5.88 -16.41 -22.41
N ASN A 121 -6.36 -17.66 -22.39
CA ASN A 121 -7.03 -18.26 -23.53
C ASN A 121 -8.37 -17.61 -23.86
N SER A 122 -9.09 -17.11 -22.85
CA SER A 122 -10.45 -16.58 -23.05
C SER A 122 -10.47 -15.08 -23.25
N LEU A 123 -9.69 -14.32 -22.47
CA LEU A 123 -9.65 -12.87 -22.57
C LEU A 123 -8.53 -12.43 -23.51
N THR A 124 -7.27 -12.75 -23.20
CA THR A 124 -6.14 -12.14 -23.90
C THR A 124 -6.04 -12.57 -25.36
N ALA A 125 -6.43 -13.81 -25.69
CA ALA A 125 -6.49 -14.30 -27.06
C ALA A 125 -7.48 -13.52 -27.95
N ASN A 126 -8.49 -12.88 -27.34
CA ASN A 126 -9.50 -12.09 -28.04
C ASN A 126 -9.16 -10.58 -28.09
N LEU A 127 -8.01 -10.17 -27.55
CA LEU A 127 -7.59 -8.77 -27.48
C LEU A 127 -6.53 -8.43 -28.51
N VAL A 128 -6.63 -7.21 -29.06
CA VAL A 128 -5.58 -6.63 -29.90
C VAL A 128 -4.30 -6.50 -29.09
N GLY A 129 -3.20 -7.05 -29.60
CA GLY A 129 -1.92 -7.14 -28.90
C GLY A 129 -1.54 -8.57 -28.52
N TYR A 130 -2.44 -9.56 -28.66
CA TYR A 130 -2.14 -10.97 -28.41
C TYR A 130 -0.98 -11.46 -29.28
N ILE A 131 -0.01 -12.14 -28.66
CA ILE A 131 1.20 -12.62 -29.34
C ILE A 131 1.38 -14.13 -29.28
N GLY A 132 0.37 -14.89 -28.85
CA GLY A 132 0.48 -16.34 -28.69
C GLY A 132 0.90 -16.73 -27.27
N SER A 133 0.38 -17.86 -26.81
CA SER A 133 0.68 -18.42 -25.48
C SER A 133 1.97 -19.24 -25.44
N ASN A 134 2.59 -19.47 -26.60
CA ASN A 134 3.87 -20.14 -26.71
C ASN A 134 4.69 -19.62 -27.90
N VAL A 135 5.96 -20.04 -27.97
CA VAL A 135 6.89 -19.60 -29.01
C VAL A 135 6.42 -19.98 -30.41
N LYS A 136 5.78 -21.15 -30.58
CA LYS A 136 5.29 -21.61 -31.89
C LYS A 136 4.12 -20.78 -32.38
N GLU A 137 3.13 -20.52 -31.52
CA GLU A 137 2.01 -19.63 -31.81
C GLU A 137 2.48 -18.22 -32.12
N ARG A 138 3.43 -17.70 -31.34
CA ARG A 138 4.02 -16.39 -31.59
C ARG A 138 4.65 -16.31 -32.96
N GLN A 139 5.47 -17.29 -33.32
CA GLN A 139 6.06 -17.36 -34.65
C GLN A 139 4.97 -17.40 -35.71
N ALA A 140 3.94 -18.24 -35.56
CA ALA A 140 2.82 -18.33 -36.52
C ALA A 140 2.11 -16.98 -36.71
N ILE A 141 1.84 -16.25 -35.62
CA ILE A 141 1.24 -14.90 -35.67
C ILE A 141 2.19 -13.91 -36.39
N GLU A 142 3.49 -13.96 -36.11
CA GLU A 142 4.49 -13.12 -36.77
C GLU A 142 4.69 -13.49 -38.26
N PHE A 143 4.41 -14.74 -38.66
CA PHE A 143 4.55 -15.22 -40.03
C PHE A 143 3.54 -14.60 -41.01
N PHE A 144 2.40 -14.09 -40.52
CA PHE A 144 1.44 -13.33 -41.33
C PHE A 144 1.98 -12.01 -41.88
N TYR A 145 3.07 -11.47 -41.30
CA TYR A 145 3.77 -10.31 -41.81
C TYR A 145 4.86 -10.72 -42.81
N SER A 146 5.06 -9.91 -43.86
CA SER A 146 6.17 -10.13 -44.80
C SER A 146 7.52 -10.00 -44.11
N LYS A 147 8.59 -10.58 -44.70
CA LYS A 147 9.96 -10.49 -44.14
C LYS A 147 10.40 -9.03 -43.87
N LYS A 148 9.97 -8.08 -44.71
CA LYS A 148 10.28 -6.65 -44.54
C LYS A 148 9.53 -6.06 -43.35
N GLU A 149 8.26 -6.41 -43.18
CA GLU A 149 7.42 -5.92 -42.08
C GLU A 149 7.82 -6.53 -40.73
N ARG A 150 8.36 -7.75 -40.68
CA ARG A 150 8.89 -8.36 -39.43
C ARG A 150 10.05 -7.59 -38.81
N ARG A 151 10.73 -6.71 -39.55
CA ARG A 151 11.76 -5.85 -38.97
C ARG A 151 11.10 -4.78 -38.11
N LEU A 152 11.10 -5.01 -36.79
CA LEU A 152 10.57 -4.07 -35.81
C LEU A 152 11.37 -2.76 -35.80
N LYS A 153 10.66 -1.62 -35.70
CA LYS A 153 11.27 -0.33 -35.38
C LYS A 153 11.89 -0.37 -33.97
N LYS A 154 12.87 0.50 -33.70
CA LYS A 154 13.48 0.63 -32.36
C LYS A 154 12.38 0.92 -31.32
N GLY A 155 12.34 0.16 -30.22
CA GLY A 155 11.34 0.30 -29.15
C GLY A 155 10.05 -0.53 -29.34
N TYR A 156 9.81 -1.08 -30.54
CA TYR A 156 8.62 -1.88 -30.83
C TYR A 156 8.85 -3.35 -30.45
N LYS A 157 7.80 -4.01 -29.94
CA LYS A 157 7.80 -5.45 -29.61
C LYS A 157 6.87 -6.28 -30.51
N THR A 158 6.06 -5.61 -31.33
CA THR A 158 5.12 -6.21 -32.30
C THR A 158 4.78 -5.18 -33.38
N ASN A 159 4.39 -5.67 -34.56
CA ASN A 159 3.87 -4.86 -35.67
C ASN A 159 2.35 -4.66 -35.61
N GLN A 160 1.68 -5.28 -34.65
CA GLN A 160 0.26 -5.08 -34.45
C GLN A 160 -0.03 -3.60 -34.16
N ARG A 161 -1.09 -3.10 -34.79
CA ARG A 161 -1.56 -1.71 -34.65
C ARG A 161 -2.71 -1.67 -33.65
N ARG A 162 -3.03 -0.47 -33.14
CA ARG A 162 -4.14 -0.23 -32.19
C ARG A 162 -4.00 -1.00 -30.88
N LEU A 163 -2.76 -1.18 -30.42
CA LEU A 163 -2.46 -1.76 -29.12
C LEU A 163 -3.18 -0.99 -28.01
N LYS A 164 -3.66 -1.73 -27.02
CA LYS A 164 -4.36 -1.17 -25.86
C LYS A 164 -3.36 -0.65 -24.81
N THR A 165 -3.82 0.30 -24.00
CA THR A 165 -3.05 0.85 -22.87
C THR A 165 -3.05 -0.12 -21.68
N LEU A 166 -2.17 0.13 -20.70
CA LEU A 166 -2.11 -0.66 -19.47
C LEU A 166 -3.43 -0.56 -18.68
N GLU A 167 -3.99 0.64 -18.60
CA GLU A 167 -5.21 0.97 -17.86
C GLU A 167 -6.41 0.21 -18.45
N TYR A 168 -6.58 0.25 -19.78
CA TYR A 168 -7.62 -0.52 -20.46
C TYR A 168 -7.48 -2.02 -20.20
N MET A 169 -6.26 -2.54 -20.24
CA MET A 169 -6.02 -3.97 -20.00
C MET A 169 -6.30 -4.35 -18.55
N ARG A 170 -6.02 -3.48 -17.58
CA ARG A 170 -6.39 -3.68 -16.18
C ARG A 170 -7.90 -3.75 -16.01
N GLU A 171 -8.63 -2.79 -16.56
CA GLU A 171 -10.10 -2.76 -16.51
C GLU A 171 -10.70 -4.03 -17.14
N CYS A 172 -10.25 -4.43 -18.34
CA CYS A 172 -10.74 -5.65 -18.97
C CYS A 172 -10.46 -6.92 -18.16
N ILE A 173 -9.27 -7.05 -17.55
CA ILE A 173 -8.94 -8.19 -16.70
C ILE A 173 -9.82 -8.20 -15.45
N ASP A 174 -10.10 -7.03 -14.89
CA ASP A 174 -10.85 -6.86 -13.67
C ASP A 174 -12.32 -7.21 -13.88
N ASP A 175 -12.94 -6.63 -14.91
CA ASP A 175 -14.29 -6.96 -15.33
C ASP A 175 -14.44 -8.44 -15.69
N TYR A 176 -13.48 -8.99 -16.45
CA TYR A 176 -13.53 -10.39 -16.82
C TYR A 176 -13.48 -11.31 -15.59
N SER A 177 -12.59 -10.99 -14.64
CA SER A 177 -12.47 -11.76 -13.41
C SER A 177 -13.74 -11.69 -12.56
N ALA A 178 -14.29 -10.47 -12.38
CA ALA A 178 -15.44 -10.21 -11.52
C ALA A 178 -16.75 -10.77 -12.11
N TYR A 179 -17.00 -10.53 -13.39
CA TYR A 179 -18.27 -10.90 -14.03
C TYR A 179 -18.29 -12.32 -14.59
N PHE A 180 -17.16 -12.85 -15.07
CA PHE A 180 -17.12 -14.16 -15.72
C PHE A 180 -16.43 -15.21 -14.85
N MET A 181 -15.18 -14.99 -14.46
CA MET A 181 -14.40 -16.06 -13.79
C MET A 181 -14.92 -16.40 -12.39
N ASN A 182 -15.38 -15.40 -11.64
CA ASN A 182 -15.88 -15.57 -10.28
C ASN A 182 -17.35 -16.00 -10.23
N ASN A 183 -18.09 -15.90 -11.35
CA ASN A 183 -19.46 -16.44 -11.49
C ASN A 183 -19.50 -17.78 -12.27
N LYS A 184 -18.35 -18.31 -12.71
CA LYS A 184 -18.28 -19.62 -13.37
C LYS A 184 -18.48 -20.72 -12.33
N TRP A 185 -19.45 -21.60 -12.56
CA TRP A 185 -19.70 -22.77 -11.71
C TRP A 185 -18.45 -23.62 -11.53
N LEU A 186 -18.17 -24.05 -10.30
CA LEU A 186 -17.09 -24.97 -9.98
C LEU A 186 -17.64 -26.22 -9.29
N ASP A 187 -17.55 -27.37 -9.98
CA ASP A 187 -18.07 -28.65 -9.46
C ASP A 187 -17.51 -29.02 -8.08
N ARG A 188 -16.23 -28.70 -7.82
CA ARG A 188 -15.59 -28.94 -6.52
C ARG A 188 -16.24 -28.21 -5.35
N LEU A 189 -16.91 -27.08 -5.63
CA LEU A 189 -17.57 -26.25 -4.63
C LEU A 189 -19.08 -26.51 -4.58
N GLY A 190 -19.65 -27.08 -5.64
CA GLY A 190 -21.10 -27.15 -5.82
C GLY A 190 -21.76 -25.77 -5.88
N ALA A 191 -20.98 -24.74 -6.26
CA ALA A 191 -21.38 -23.34 -6.31
C ALA A 191 -20.40 -22.55 -7.19
N THR A 192 -20.73 -21.28 -7.45
CA THR A 192 -19.77 -20.32 -8.02
C THR A 192 -18.77 -19.83 -6.97
N PRO A 193 -17.57 -19.36 -7.37
CA PRO A 193 -16.63 -18.75 -6.46
C PRO A 193 -17.20 -17.61 -5.65
N LYS A 194 -18.00 -16.75 -6.31
CA LYS A 194 -18.70 -15.64 -5.67
C LYS A 194 -19.61 -16.12 -4.54
N GLU A 195 -20.51 -17.06 -4.82
CA GLU A 195 -21.43 -17.59 -3.80
C GLU A 195 -20.68 -18.24 -2.63
N SER A 196 -19.61 -18.98 -2.94
CA SER A 196 -18.79 -19.65 -1.92
C SER A 196 -18.08 -18.64 -1.01
N PHE A 197 -17.62 -17.52 -1.57
CA PHE A 197 -17.01 -16.42 -0.81
C PHE A 197 -18.04 -15.70 0.05
N GLU A 198 -19.18 -15.33 -0.54
CA GLU A 198 -20.28 -14.62 0.14
C GLU A 198 -20.84 -15.42 1.32
N ALA A 199 -20.87 -16.75 1.23
CA ALA A 199 -21.27 -17.62 2.33
C ALA A 199 -20.40 -17.50 3.60
N LYS A 200 -19.20 -16.92 3.51
CA LYS A 200 -18.30 -16.66 4.65
C LYS A 200 -17.78 -15.23 4.71
N ILE A 201 -18.56 -14.28 4.19
CA ILE A 201 -18.15 -12.87 4.16
C ILE A 201 -17.87 -12.31 5.57
N GLU A 202 -18.54 -12.84 6.60
CA GLU A 202 -18.35 -12.45 8.00
C GLU A 202 -16.95 -12.77 8.55
N ASP A 203 -16.23 -13.73 7.94
CA ASP A 203 -14.85 -14.05 8.31
C ASP A 203 -13.84 -13.03 7.73
N ALA A 204 -14.25 -12.20 6.77
CA ALA A 204 -13.37 -11.28 6.07
C ALA A 204 -13.18 -9.97 6.86
N ILE A 205 -11.92 -9.58 7.06
CA ILE A 205 -11.56 -8.31 7.70
C ILE A 205 -11.26 -7.28 6.62
N SER A 206 -12.12 -6.27 6.48
CA SER A 206 -11.87 -5.14 5.57
C SER A 206 -10.89 -4.13 6.17
N ILE A 207 -10.04 -3.55 5.32
CA ILE A 207 -9.19 -2.41 5.66
C ILE A 207 -9.51 -1.30 4.66
N ASP A 208 -9.63 -0.06 5.13
CA ASP A 208 -9.81 1.08 4.23
C ASP A 208 -8.56 1.35 3.39
N GLU A 209 -8.74 1.85 2.17
CA GLU A 209 -7.65 2.04 1.21
C GLU A 209 -6.52 2.94 1.73
N LEU A 210 -6.86 3.98 2.50
CA LEU A 210 -5.89 4.90 3.06
C LEU A 210 -5.02 4.19 4.11
N SER A 211 -5.64 3.47 5.05
CA SER A 211 -4.91 2.65 6.01
C SER A 211 -4.07 1.59 5.31
N LEU A 212 -4.59 0.96 4.25
CA LEU A 212 -3.85 -0.04 3.47
C LEU A 212 -2.59 0.55 2.83
N SER A 213 -2.68 1.79 2.32
CA SER A 213 -1.55 2.51 1.71
C SER A 213 -0.36 2.69 2.67
N MET A 214 -0.62 2.80 3.97
CA MET A 214 0.42 2.91 5.00
C MET A 214 1.27 1.63 5.12
N TYR A 215 0.69 0.47 4.83
CA TYR A 215 1.39 -0.81 4.90
C TYR A 215 2.20 -1.09 3.65
N LEU A 216 1.76 -0.57 2.49
CA LEU A 216 2.38 -0.81 1.19
C LEU A 216 3.86 -0.38 1.14
N GLY A 217 4.23 0.67 1.87
CA GLY A 217 5.63 1.11 2.01
C GLY A 217 6.58 0.04 2.59
N GLY A 218 6.06 -1.07 3.09
CA GLY A 218 6.83 -2.25 3.46
C GLY A 218 7.64 -2.04 4.74
N GLU A 219 8.97 -2.14 4.62
CA GLU A 219 9.90 -2.07 5.74
C GLU A 219 9.87 -0.68 6.41
N LEU A 220 9.67 -0.68 7.73
CA LEU A 220 9.77 0.52 8.55
C LEU A 220 11.24 0.80 8.87
N LYS A 221 11.76 1.93 8.38
CA LYS A 221 13.14 2.37 8.63
C LYS A 221 13.18 3.30 9.84
N LEU A 222 14.00 2.99 10.83
CA LEU A 222 14.23 3.91 11.94
C LEU A 222 15.06 5.10 11.46
N ARG A 223 14.61 6.33 11.76
CA ARG A 223 15.27 7.58 11.40
C ARG A 223 15.21 8.58 12.54
N LYS A 224 16.30 9.33 12.70
CA LYS A 224 16.36 10.47 13.64
C LYS A 224 15.66 11.68 13.05
N VAL A 225 14.95 12.42 13.90
CA VAL A 225 14.33 13.69 13.53
C VAL A 225 15.40 14.78 13.63
N LEU A 226 15.77 15.35 12.48
CA LEU A 226 16.73 16.43 12.36
C LEU A 226 16.06 17.79 12.59
N ASN A 227 16.86 18.83 12.75
CA ASN A 227 16.37 20.19 12.93
C ASN A 227 15.44 20.64 11.78
N LYS A 228 15.76 20.23 10.55
CA LYS A 228 15.01 20.61 9.34
C LYS A 228 13.89 19.62 8.98
N GLY A 229 13.63 18.59 9.79
CA GLY A 229 12.67 17.54 9.48
C GLY A 229 13.32 16.16 9.48
N LEU A 230 12.91 15.28 8.58
CA LEU A 230 13.37 13.90 8.50
C LEU A 230 13.94 13.59 7.13
N SER A 231 15.19 13.10 7.07
CA SER A 231 15.80 12.71 5.80
C SER A 231 15.55 11.24 5.49
N LEU A 232 15.08 10.97 4.26
CA LEU A 232 14.91 9.64 3.72
C LEU A 232 15.36 9.62 2.26
N ASN A 233 16.30 8.72 1.93
CA ASN A 233 16.83 8.53 0.58
C ASN A 233 17.34 9.81 -0.12
N GLY A 234 17.91 10.74 0.64
CA GLY A 234 18.42 12.01 0.12
C GLY A 234 17.39 13.14 0.05
N THR A 235 16.10 12.83 0.23
CA THR A 235 15.02 13.83 0.30
C THR A 235 14.73 14.20 1.76
N LEU A 236 14.34 15.44 2.00
CA LEU A 236 13.98 15.96 3.32
C LEU A 236 12.47 16.10 3.42
N PHE A 237 11.88 15.50 4.45
CA PHE A 237 10.44 15.54 4.69
C PHE A 237 10.13 16.31 5.97
N TYR A 238 8.97 16.96 6.02
CA TYR A 238 8.59 17.82 7.12
C TYR A 238 7.14 17.61 7.54
N ASN A 239 6.97 17.53 8.86
CA ASN A 239 5.70 17.68 9.56
C ASN A 239 6.00 18.14 11.00
N PRO A 240 5.31 19.17 11.54
CA PRO A 240 5.53 19.65 12.90
C PRO A 240 5.40 18.56 13.99
N LYS A 241 4.55 17.55 13.76
CA LYS A 241 4.34 16.43 14.69
C LYS A 241 5.56 15.52 14.83
N LEU A 242 6.56 15.62 13.94
CA LEU A 242 7.80 14.85 14.08
C LEU A 242 8.65 15.33 15.25
N TYR A 243 8.63 16.63 15.56
CA TYR A 243 9.54 17.21 16.55
C TYR A 243 9.21 16.83 18.00
N THR A 244 8.07 16.18 18.25
CA THR A 244 7.77 15.56 19.54
C THR A 244 8.56 14.28 19.80
N HIS A 245 9.25 13.76 18.78
CA HIS A 245 10.02 12.53 18.84
C HIS A 245 11.48 12.77 18.43
N GLU A 246 12.42 12.10 19.11
CA GLU A 246 13.83 12.11 18.70
C GLU A 246 14.09 11.18 17.51
N GLU A 247 13.38 10.05 17.48
CA GLU A 247 13.46 9.03 16.44
C GLU A 247 12.06 8.51 16.12
N VAL A 248 11.81 8.23 14.85
CA VAL A 248 10.55 7.71 14.33
C VAL A 248 10.82 6.60 13.31
N PHE A 249 9.87 5.69 13.18
CA PHE A 249 9.86 4.73 12.08
C PHE A 249 9.22 5.36 10.86
N VAL A 250 9.77 5.14 9.66
CA VAL A 250 9.23 5.70 8.42
C VAL A 250 9.13 4.67 7.30
N CYS A 251 8.13 4.83 6.44
CA CYS A 251 8.08 4.18 5.14
C CYS A 251 7.53 5.13 4.07
N GLU A 252 7.87 4.86 2.81
CA GLU A 252 7.45 5.68 1.67
C GLU A 252 5.96 5.49 1.38
N ASN A 253 5.29 6.55 0.95
CA ASN A 253 3.97 6.43 0.35
C ASN A 253 4.12 6.04 -1.13
N LEU A 254 3.83 4.79 -1.47
CA LEU A 254 3.97 4.29 -2.84
C LEU A 254 2.96 4.88 -3.85
N ASN A 255 1.95 5.59 -3.35
CA ASN A 255 0.98 6.31 -4.16
C ASN A 255 1.36 7.79 -4.34
N ASN A 256 2.22 8.33 -3.48
CA ASN A 256 2.71 9.70 -3.57
C ASN A 256 4.16 9.80 -3.08
N GLN A 257 5.11 9.96 -4.01
CA GLN A 257 6.55 10.04 -3.69
C GLN A 257 6.92 11.28 -2.85
N ASN A 258 6.07 12.30 -2.86
CA ASN A 258 6.26 13.50 -2.04
C ASN A 258 5.80 13.30 -0.59
N GLU A 259 5.27 12.13 -0.24
CA GLU A 259 4.77 11.82 1.10
C GLU A 259 5.50 10.61 1.70
N ILE A 260 5.71 10.68 3.01
CA ILE A 260 6.12 9.53 3.82
C ILE A 260 5.16 9.35 5.00
N PHE A 261 4.97 8.10 5.39
CA PHE A 261 4.28 7.75 6.62
C PHE A 261 5.28 7.66 7.77
N CYS A 262 4.98 8.33 8.88
CA CYS A 262 5.82 8.35 10.07
C CYS A 262 5.08 7.73 11.26
N PHE A 263 5.77 6.84 11.97
CA PHE A 263 5.22 6.02 13.05
C PHE A 263 6.06 6.14 14.32
N ASP A 264 5.41 5.94 15.46
CA ASP A 264 6.07 5.92 16.76
C ASP A 264 6.74 4.57 17.05
N LYS A 265 7.28 4.42 18.26
CA LYS A 265 7.94 3.18 18.70
C LYS A 265 6.98 1.99 18.80
N GLN A 266 5.68 2.25 18.95
CA GLN A 266 4.60 1.28 19.00
C GLN A 266 4.04 0.95 17.60
N LYS A 267 4.61 1.55 16.54
CA LYS A 267 4.17 1.43 15.13
C LYS A 267 2.78 2.04 14.89
N GLU A 268 2.34 2.96 15.75
CA GLU A 268 1.14 3.77 15.52
C GLU A 268 1.51 4.99 14.65
N LEU A 269 0.62 5.38 13.73
CA LEU A 269 0.86 6.50 12.83
C LEU A 269 0.90 7.82 13.62
N ILE A 270 2.01 8.53 13.52
CA ILE A 270 2.17 9.89 14.07
C ILE A 270 1.59 10.89 13.07
N CYS A 271 2.07 10.85 11.83
CA CYS A 271 1.72 11.82 10.79
C CYS A 271 2.13 11.35 9.39
N VAL A 272 1.61 12.05 8.37
CA VAL A 272 2.13 12.02 7.00
C VAL A 272 3.02 13.25 6.81
N ALA A 273 4.29 13.05 6.43
CA ALA A 273 5.22 14.15 6.19
C ALA A 273 5.42 14.38 4.69
N ASN A 274 5.42 15.64 4.28
CA ASN A 274 5.58 16.01 2.88
C ASN A 274 7.03 16.39 2.58
N ASN A 275 7.43 16.24 1.32
CA ASN A 275 8.71 16.71 0.82
C ASN A 275 8.83 18.23 1.11
N LEU A 276 9.94 18.61 1.74
CA LEU A 276 10.31 19.98 1.97
C LEU A 276 10.92 20.51 0.68
N ASP A 277 10.08 21.00 -0.22
CA ASP A 277 10.55 21.60 -1.47
C ASP A 277 11.25 22.93 -1.13
N LEU A 278 12.58 22.95 -1.25
CA LEU A 278 13.39 24.13 -0.94
C LEU A 278 13.15 25.28 -1.94
N GLU A 279 12.51 25.01 -3.08
CA GLU A 279 12.18 26.00 -4.12
C GLU A 279 10.75 26.58 -3.99
N LEU A 280 9.80 25.87 -3.36
CA LEU A 280 8.36 26.24 -3.38
C LEU A 280 7.68 26.40 -2.01
N GLY A 281 8.44 26.51 -0.91
CA GLY A 281 7.94 27.23 0.27
C GLY A 281 7.75 26.40 1.53
N VAL A 282 8.86 26.01 2.15
CA VAL A 282 9.01 26.19 3.59
C VAL A 282 10.42 26.72 3.85
N SER A 283 10.57 27.99 4.25
CA SER A 283 11.88 28.55 4.59
C SER A 283 12.51 27.73 5.72
N ILE A 284 13.84 27.56 5.70
CA ILE A 284 14.61 26.96 6.80
C ILE A 284 14.27 27.62 8.16
N GLU A 285 13.82 28.86 8.13
CA GLU A 285 13.37 29.63 9.27
C GLU A 285 12.03 29.12 9.82
N GLU A 286 11.08 28.76 8.96
CA GLU A 286 9.75 28.28 9.36
C GLU A 286 9.83 26.90 10.04
N ALA A 287 10.66 25.98 9.53
CA ALA A 287 10.92 24.70 10.18
C ALA A 287 11.58 24.87 11.56
N LYS A 288 12.49 25.86 11.70
CA LYS A 288 13.10 26.22 13.00
C LYS A 288 12.07 26.83 13.96
N VAL A 289 11.19 27.70 13.47
CA VAL A 289 10.14 28.36 14.26
C VAL A 289 9.11 27.33 14.75
N ALA A 290 8.62 26.45 13.88
CA ALA A 290 7.70 25.38 14.26
C ALA A 290 8.30 24.44 15.30
N ARG A 291 9.58 24.06 15.15
CA ARG A 291 10.28 23.27 16.17
C ARG A 291 10.42 24.02 17.49
N LYS A 292 10.73 25.32 17.47
CA LYS A 292 10.82 26.15 18.67
C LYS A 292 9.45 26.24 19.38
N LEU A 293 8.36 26.35 18.63
CA LEU A 293 6.99 26.39 19.15
C LEU A 293 6.57 25.04 19.73
N VAL A 294 6.80 23.94 19.03
CA VAL A 294 6.51 22.58 19.50
C VAL A 294 7.36 22.25 20.74
N ASN A 295 8.65 22.56 20.75
CA ASN A 295 9.51 22.36 21.91
C ASN A 295 9.10 23.21 23.11
N ARG A 296 8.68 24.47 22.91
CA ARG A 296 8.10 25.30 23.98
C ARG A 296 6.81 24.70 24.52
N ALA A 297 5.96 24.15 23.66
CA ALA A 297 4.73 23.49 24.08
C ALA A 297 4.99 22.19 24.85
N ILE A 298 5.94 21.36 24.41
CA ILE A 298 6.39 20.15 25.13
C ILE A 298 7.00 20.53 26.48
N LYS A 299 7.82 21.57 26.53
CA LYS A 299 8.44 22.06 27.77
C LYS A 299 7.40 22.59 28.74
N ALA A 300 6.47 23.43 28.28
CA ALA A 300 5.36 23.93 29.08
C ALA A 300 4.41 22.80 29.54
N ASN A 301 4.24 21.74 28.74
CA ASN A 301 3.51 20.55 29.16
C ASN A 301 4.31 19.70 30.16
N LYS A 302 5.64 19.58 30.02
CA LYS A 302 6.52 18.93 31.00
C LYS A 302 6.51 19.66 32.35
N ASP A 303 6.62 20.99 32.33
CA ASP A 303 6.60 21.84 33.53
C ASP A 303 5.23 21.73 34.23
N LYS A 304 4.12 21.68 33.46
CA LYS A 304 2.78 21.39 33.99
C LYS A 304 2.61 19.95 34.48
N ILE A 305 3.24 18.97 33.84
CA ILE A 305 3.23 17.56 34.27
C ILE A 305 4.05 17.40 35.56
N ASP A 306 5.15 18.13 35.74
CA ASP A 306 5.97 18.11 36.96
C ASP A 306 5.28 18.88 38.10
N GLU A 307 4.62 20.01 37.83
CA GLU A 307 3.73 20.68 38.79
C GLU A 307 2.54 19.77 39.17
N GLN A 308 1.94 19.09 38.20
CA GLN A 308 0.87 18.11 38.45
C GLN A 308 1.39 16.87 39.18
N ARG A 309 2.63 16.42 38.96
CA ARG A 309 3.26 15.31 39.70
C ARG A 309 3.54 15.68 41.14
N MET A 310 3.99 16.89 41.43
CA MET A 310 4.18 17.39 42.80
C MET A 310 2.86 17.54 43.56
N ILE A 311 1.78 17.92 42.86
CA ILE A 311 0.42 17.95 43.41
C ILE A 311 -0.15 16.52 43.56
N LEU A 312 0.14 15.62 42.61
CA LEU A 312 -0.25 14.21 42.68
C LEU A 312 0.47 13.48 43.80
N GLU A 313 1.77 13.65 44.02
CA GLU A 313 2.52 13.02 45.13
C GLU A 313 1.89 13.36 46.49
N LYS A 314 1.60 14.65 46.71
CA LYS A 314 0.91 15.13 47.93
C LYS A 314 -0.51 14.59 48.08
N ASN A 315 -1.23 14.38 46.97
CA ASN A 315 -2.58 13.83 46.99
C ASN A 315 -2.58 12.29 47.07
N MET A 316 -1.55 11.64 46.53
CA MET A 316 -1.37 10.18 46.49
C MET A 316 -0.97 9.63 47.85
N GLU A 317 -0.19 10.36 48.65
CA GLU A 317 0.07 10.00 50.05
C GLU A 317 -1.21 9.98 50.89
N LYS A 318 -2.10 10.97 50.69
CA LYS A 318 -3.43 11.02 51.32
C LYS A 318 -4.37 9.91 50.81
N TYR A 319 -4.35 9.63 49.51
CA TYR A 319 -5.18 8.59 48.88
C TYR A 319 -4.72 7.17 49.21
N LEU A 320 -3.42 6.91 49.35
CA LEU A 320 -2.86 5.60 49.70
C LEU A 320 -3.11 5.22 51.17
N ALA A 321 -3.18 6.21 52.07
CA ALA A 321 -3.60 5.99 53.46
C ALA A 321 -5.08 5.59 53.54
N LEU A 322 -5.95 6.25 52.76
CA LEU A 322 -7.38 5.96 52.71
C LEU A 322 -7.71 4.65 51.97
N GLY A 323 -6.93 4.32 50.93
CA GLY A 323 -7.15 3.15 50.07
C GLY A 323 -6.67 1.83 50.64
N LYS A 324 -5.66 1.83 51.53
CA LYS A 324 -5.20 0.60 52.23
C LYS A 324 -6.20 0.08 53.27
N GLU A 325 -7.08 0.94 53.77
CA GLU A 325 -8.01 0.59 54.85
C GLU A 325 -9.29 -0.10 54.34
N LYS A 326 -9.68 0.10 53.07
CA LYS A 326 -11.07 -0.20 52.69
C LYS A 326 -11.34 -1.07 51.47
N LEU A 327 -10.45 -1.31 50.49
CA LEU A 327 -10.89 -1.98 49.25
C LEU A 327 -9.84 -2.85 48.52
N GLU A 328 -10.24 -4.07 48.14
CA GLU A 328 -9.53 -4.97 47.22
C GLU A 328 -9.86 -4.70 45.75
N LYS A 329 -8.91 -4.99 44.85
CA LYS A 329 -8.97 -4.66 43.41
C LYS A 329 -9.71 -5.71 42.56
N VAL A 330 -10.48 -5.22 41.57
CA VAL A 330 -11.21 -6.05 40.59
C VAL A 330 -10.80 -5.74 39.13
N LYS A 331 -10.98 -6.77 38.29
CA LYS A 331 -10.60 -6.96 36.88
C LYS A 331 -11.32 -6.06 35.87
N SER A 332 -10.69 -5.86 34.70
CA SER A 332 -11.17 -5.15 33.50
C SER A 332 -11.61 -6.12 32.39
N PRO A 333 -12.53 -5.78 31.45
CA PRO A 333 -12.14 -5.18 30.13
C PRO A 333 -13.24 -4.43 29.30
N LYS A 334 -12.87 -3.76 28.17
CA LYS A 334 -13.23 -4.12 26.75
C LYS A 334 -12.88 -3.07 25.65
N THR A 335 -12.42 -3.61 24.51
CA THR A 335 -12.32 -3.20 23.07
C THR A 335 -11.96 -1.75 22.63
N LYS A 336 -11.04 -1.61 21.64
CA LYS A 336 -10.51 -0.33 21.10
C LYS A 336 -11.09 0.08 19.73
N ALA A 337 -11.17 1.40 19.51
CA ALA A 337 -11.62 2.11 18.30
C ALA A 337 -10.54 2.24 17.21
N SER A 338 -10.97 2.48 15.95
CA SER A 338 -10.13 2.58 14.75
C SER A 338 -9.21 3.82 14.70
N ASN A 339 -8.08 3.69 14.01
CA ASN A 339 -6.99 4.69 13.98
C ASN A 339 -7.30 5.95 13.13
N ASN A 340 -6.55 7.03 13.39
CA ASN A 340 -6.76 8.44 13.00
C ASN A 340 -6.32 8.84 11.57
N ALA A 341 -5.99 7.90 10.67
CA ALA A 341 -5.27 8.16 9.41
C ALA A 341 -5.90 9.23 8.50
N LYS A 342 -7.22 9.23 8.35
CA LYS A 342 -7.95 10.22 7.52
C LYS A 342 -7.74 11.66 7.97
N LYS A 343 -7.73 11.89 9.30
CA LYS A 343 -7.53 13.23 9.88
C LYS A 343 -6.12 13.74 9.63
N GLU A 344 -5.12 12.86 9.67
CA GLU A 344 -3.72 13.22 9.43
C GLU A 344 -3.46 13.60 7.97
N LEU A 345 -4.12 12.92 7.02
CA LEU A 345 -3.99 13.23 5.60
C LEU A 345 -4.62 14.59 5.26
N GLU A 346 -5.79 14.90 5.82
CA GLU A 346 -6.46 16.20 5.66
C GLU A 346 -5.61 17.34 6.26
N PHE A 347 -5.01 17.11 7.42
CA PHE A 347 -4.10 18.07 8.05
C PHE A 347 -2.84 18.33 7.21
N SER A 348 -2.25 17.26 6.66
CA SER A 348 -1.10 17.33 5.77
C SER A 348 -1.39 18.18 4.52
N LYS A 349 -2.54 17.96 3.88
CA LYS A 349 -2.96 18.73 2.69
C LYS A 349 -3.14 20.22 2.98
N ALA A 350 -3.73 20.56 4.14
CA ALA A 350 -3.93 21.95 4.54
C ALA A 350 -2.60 22.70 4.81
N LEU A 351 -1.54 22.00 5.24
CA LEU A 351 -0.21 22.58 5.41
C LEU A 351 0.43 22.96 4.07
N VAL A 352 0.20 22.16 3.02
CA VAL A 352 0.77 22.39 1.68
C VAL A 352 0.01 23.49 0.92
N SER A 353 -1.30 23.61 1.11
CA SER A 353 -2.13 24.51 0.28
C SER A 353 -2.11 25.98 0.70
N ASN A 354 -1.89 26.29 1.99
CA ASN A 354 -2.22 27.62 2.52
C ASN A 354 -1.03 28.46 2.99
N GLY A 355 0.19 27.92 3.13
CA GLY A 355 1.35 28.69 3.64
C GLY A 355 1.17 29.30 5.05
N ASP A 356 0.02 29.09 5.72
CA ASP A 356 -0.39 29.80 6.93
C ASP A 356 -0.13 28.94 8.18
N PHE A 357 1.14 28.89 8.57
CA PHE A 357 1.66 28.00 9.63
C PHE A 357 1.17 28.36 11.04
N GLU A 358 0.95 29.64 11.34
CA GLU A 358 0.63 30.09 12.71
C GLU A 358 -0.79 29.68 13.16
N HIS A 359 -1.77 29.76 12.25
CA HIS A 359 -3.17 29.45 12.55
C HIS A 359 -3.42 27.93 12.67
N LEU A 360 -2.67 27.10 11.92
CA LEU A 360 -2.79 25.64 11.98
C LEU A 360 -2.11 25.04 13.22
N SER A 361 -0.98 25.61 13.65
CA SER A 361 -0.28 25.18 14.86
C SER A 361 -1.12 25.38 16.14
N THR A 362 -1.90 26.46 16.19
CA THR A 362 -2.81 26.77 17.31
C THR A 362 -4.06 25.89 17.35
N LYS A 363 -4.48 25.32 16.20
CA LYS A 363 -5.61 24.38 16.12
C LYS A 363 -5.27 22.99 16.69
N VAL A 364 -4.04 22.50 16.46
CA VAL A 364 -3.51 21.26 17.08
C VAL A 364 -3.51 21.33 18.61
N ILE A 365 -3.24 22.52 19.16
CA ILE A 365 -3.24 22.80 20.62
C ILE A 365 -4.68 22.78 21.19
N LYS A 366 -5.70 23.08 20.37
CA LYS A 366 -7.12 23.03 20.79
C LYS A 366 -7.70 21.61 20.70
N ASP A 367 -7.39 20.84 19.66
CA ASP A 367 -7.93 19.49 19.45
C ASP A 367 -7.33 18.43 20.39
N THR A 368 -6.22 18.73 21.07
CA THR A 368 -5.65 17.91 22.15
C THR A 368 -6.34 18.11 23.51
N LYS A 369 -7.38 18.96 23.59
CA LYS A 369 -8.22 19.08 24.80
C LYS A 369 -9.40 18.10 24.78
N CYS A 370 -9.28 17.08 25.63
CA CYS A 370 -10.32 16.20 26.20
C CYS A 370 -10.87 15.03 25.34
N LYS A 371 -10.66 13.81 25.84
CA LYS A 371 -11.46 13.22 26.93
C LYS A 371 -10.54 12.39 27.85
N ILE A 372 -10.26 12.91 29.05
CA ILE A 372 -9.72 12.12 30.15
C ILE A 372 -10.84 11.14 30.55
N PRO A 373 -10.66 9.82 30.46
CA PRO A 373 -11.61 8.92 31.07
C PRO A 373 -11.57 9.19 32.58
N LYS A 374 -12.72 9.52 33.19
CA LYS A 374 -12.90 9.15 34.60
C LYS A 374 -12.78 7.63 34.59
N TRP A 375 -11.68 7.09 35.09
CA TRP A 375 -11.56 6.13 36.20
C TRP A 375 -10.07 5.97 36.50
#